data_AF-A9VVL0-F1
#
_entry.id   AF-A9VVL0-F1
#
_cell.length_a   1.000
_cell.length_b   1.000
_cell.length_c   1.000
_cell.angle_alpha   90.00
_cell.angle_beta   90.00
_cell.angle_gamma   90.00
#
_symmetry.space_group_name_H-M   'P 1'
#
loop_
_entity.id
_entity.type
_entity.pdbx_description
1 polymer ?
#
loop_
_entity_poly.entity_id
_entity_poly.type
_entity_poly.pdbx_seq_one_letter_code
_entity_poly.pdbx_strand_id
1 'polypeptide(L)'
;MTIDEYLLELAGVMGVTQHQIMHEHYWVDLPRLAQVKRKQQAIMKLELLNILRSKHLEEKDYKELVRRYMREAEIKEKEQKFNRDKFEELRALN
;
A
#
# COMPACT_ATOMS: atom_id res chain seq x y z
N MET A 1 -32.35 0.42 4.40
CA MET A 1 -31.07 0.07 5.05
C MET A 1 -31.35 -0.11 6.53
N THR A 2 -31.27 -1.35 7.02
CA THR A 2 -31.40 -1.66 8.44
C THR A 2 -30.09 -1.34 9.17
N ILE A 3 -30.13 -1.29 10.51
CA ILE A 3 -28.92 -1.07 11.33
C ILE A 3 -27.95 -2.25 11.13
N ASP A 4 -28.45 -3.47 11.03
CA ASP A 4 -27.63 -4.66 10.80
C ASP A 4 -26.93 -4.62 9.43
N GLU A 5 -27.65 -4.22 8.37
CA GLU A 5 -27.06 -4.00 7.04
C GLU A 5 -25.95 -2.96 7.09
N TYR A 6 -26.18 -1.84 7.80
CA TYR A 6 -25.19 -0.79 7.96
C TYR A 6 -23.93 -1.29 8.70
N LEU A 7 -24.11 -2.04 9.79
CA LEU A 7 -23.00 -2.59 10.57
C LEU A 7 -22.21 -3.64 9.77
N LEU A 8 -22.88 -4.45 8.96
CA LEU A 8 -22.25 -5.44 8.10
C LEU A 8 -21.40 -4.78 7.01
N GLU A 9 -21.92 -3.73 6.36
CA GLU A 9 -21.14 -2.95 5.39
C GLU A 9 -19.92 -2.29 6.05
N LEU A 10 -20.10 -1.75 7.25
CA LEU A 10 -19.02 -1.11 7.99
C LEU A 10 -17.95 -2.12 8.41
N ALA A 11 -18.35 -3.33 8.82
CA ALA A 11 -17.48 -4.47 9.11
C ALA A 11 -16.60 -4.80 7.89
N GLY A 12 -17.23 -4.89 6.71
CA GLY A 12 -16.52 -5.13 5.46
C GLY A 12 -15.50 -4.04 5.11
N VAL A 13 -15.87 -2.76 5.29
CA VAL A 13 -14.96 -1.63 5.03
C VAL A 13 -13.75 -1.66 5.97
N MET A 14 -13.99 -1.89 7.26
CA MET A 14 -12.95 -1.81 8.28
C MET A 14 -12.07 -3.06 8.35
N GLY A 15 -12.57 -4.20 7.87
CA GLY A 15 -11.87 -5.49 7.91
C GLY A 15 -11.96 -6.15 9.28
N VAL A 16 -13.07 -5.97 9.99
CA VAL A 16 -13.35 -6.54 11.31
C VAL A 16 -14.71 -7.22 11.29
N THR A 17 -15.03 -8.00 12.31
CA THR A 17 -16.37 -8.59 12.44
C THR A 17 -17.38 -7.60 13.02
N GLN A 18 -18.68 -7.82 12.77
CA GLN A 18 -19.75 -7.04 13.40
C GLN A 18 -19.67 -7.09 14.94
N HIS A 19 -19.30 -8.25 15.51
CA HIS A 19 -19.09 -8.40 16.95
C HIS A 19 -18.05 -7.42 17.49
N GLN A 20 -16.92 -7.30 16.79
CA GLN A 20 -15.86 -6.36 17.18
C GLN A 20 -16.32 -4.90 17.08
N ILE A 21 -17.11 -4.55 16.07
CA ILE A 21 -17.72 -3.21 15.98
C ILE A 21 -18.60 -2.91 17.19
N MET A 22 -19.42 -3.88 17.62
CA MET A 22 -20.37 -3.66 18.69
C MET A 22 -19.72 -3.58 20.08
N HIS A 23 -18.61 -4.28 20.28
CA HIS A 23 -18.01 -4.49 21.60
C HIS A 23 -16.63 -3.85 21.81
N GLU A 24 -15.88 -3.59 20.74
CA GLU A 24 -14.48 -3.16 20.81
C GLU A 24 -14.27 -1.73 20.29
N HIS A 25 -15.31 -1.09 19.72
CA HIS A 25 -15.20 0.23 19.10
C HIS A 25 -16.25 1.20 19.64
N TYR A 26 -15.87 2.47 19.73
CA TYR A 26 -16.81 3.55 20.03
C TYR A 26 -17.70 3.82 18.82
N TRP A 27 -19.00 3.69 19.01
CA TRP A 27 -20.01 3.85 17.96
C TRP A 27 -19.96 5.21 17.27
N VAL A 28 -19.58 6.26 18.00
CA VAL A 28 -19.44 7.62 17.50
C VAL A 28 -18.29 7.75 16.49
N ASP A 29 -17.23 6.95 16.65
CA ASP A 29 -16.03 7.03 15.82
C ASP A 29 -16.13 6.19 14.55
N LEU A 30 -17.03 5.21 14.53
CA LEU A 30 -17.22 4.25 13.42
C LEU A 30 -17.38 4.92 12.05
N PRO A 31 -18.24 5.95 11.87
CA PRO A 31 -18.39 6.59 10.56
C PRO A 31 -17.10 7.28 10.11
N ARG A 32 -16.37 7.89 11.04
CA ARG A 32 -15.13 8.59 10.74
C ARG A 32 -14.00 7.63 10.38
N LEU A 33 -13.87 6.54 11.13
CA LEU A 33 -12.90 5.48 10.85
C LEU A 33 -13.17 4.82 9.49
N ALA A 34 -14.43 4.53 9.17
CA ALA A 34 -14.81 3.99 7.86
C ALA A 34 -14.45 4.96 6.72
N GLN A 35 -14.67 6.27 6.89
CA GLN A 35 -14.25 7.27 5.89
C GLN A 35 -12.73 7.29 5.68
N VAL A 36 -11.94 7.25 6.76
CA VAL A 36 -10.47 7.23 6.67
C VAL A 36 -10.01 5.96 5.94
N LYS A 37 -10.57 4.80 6.29
CA LYS A 37 -10.25 3.51 5.66
C LYS A 37 -10.58 3.50 4.16
N ARG A 38 -11.75 4.00 3.77
CA ARG A 38 -12.13 4.13 2.34
C ARG A 38 -11.16 5.04 1.58
N LYS A 39 -10.75 6.15 2.18
CA LYS A 39 -9.74 7.05 1.56
C LYS A 39 -8.39 6.35 1.38
N GLN A 40 -7.92 5.64 2.41
CA GLN A 40 -6.67 4.87 2.32
C GLN A 40 -6.75 3.80 1.22
N GLN A 41 -7.85 3.05 1.13
CA GLN A 41 -8.06 2.07 0.06
C GLN A 41 -8.09 2.71 -1.33
N ALA A 42 -8.71 3.88 -1.48
CA ALA A 42 -8.74 4.61 -2.74
C ALA A 42 -7.34 5.09 -3.16
N ILE A 43 -6.55 5.63 -2.22
CA ILE A 43 -5.16 6.03 -2.45
C ILE A 43 -4.33 4.83 -2.91
N MET A 44 -4.41 3.71 -2.18
CA MET A 44 -3.68 2.48 -2.54
C MET A 44 -4.04 1.96 -3.94
N LYS A 45 -5.33 2.03 -4.33
CA LYS A 45 -5.77 1.68 -5.69
C LYS A 45 -5.17 2.61 -6.74
N LEU A 46 -5.12 3.92 -6.48
CA LEU A 46 -4.50 4.89 -7.39
C LEU A 46 -2.99 4.67 -7.52
N GLU A 47 -2.32 4.32 -6.44
CA GLU A 47 -0.89 3.97 -6.45
C GLU A 47 -0.62 2.71 -7.27
N LEU A 48 -1.44 1.66 -7.12
CA LEU A 48 -1.35 0.46 -7.95
C LEU A 48 -1.56 0.77 -9.43
N LEU A 49 -2.50 1.65 -9.77
CA LEU A 49 -2.70 2.12 -11.15
C LEU A 49 -1.48 2.89 -11.67
N ASN A 50 -0.85 3.72 -10.84
CA ASN A 50 0.38 4.42 -11.19
C ASN A 50 1.54 3.45 -11.43
N ILE A 51 1.67 2.39 -10.61
CA ILE A 51 2.66 1.34 -10.81
C ILE A 51 2.39 0.57 -12.12
N LEU A 52 1.14 0.20 -12.40
CA LEU A 52 0.79 -0.49 -13.65
C LEU A 52 1.07 0.36 -14.89
N ARG A 53 0.82 1.67 -14.81
CA ARG A 53 1.10 2.63 -15.88
C ARG A 53 2.55 3.08 -15.95
N SER A 54 3.39 2.66 -15.00
CA SER A 54 4.76 3.13 -14.87
C SER A 54 5.65 2.77 -16.05
N LYS A 55 5.25 1.80 -16.88
CA LYS A 55 5.93 1.42 -18.13
C LYS A 55 6.01 2.55 -19.16
N HIS A 56 5.13 3.56 -19.04
CA HIS A 56 5.11 4.74 -19.92
C HIS A 56 5.75 5.97 -19.27
N LEU A 57 6.23 5.86 -18.02
CA LEU A 57 6.93 6.97 -17.37
C LEU A 57 8.34 7.08 -17.95
N GLU A 58 8.84 8.31 -18.02
CA GLU A 58 10.26 8.54 -18.25
C GLU A 58 11.08 7.91 -17.11
N GLU A 59 12.29 7.46 -17.42
CA GLU A 59 13.14 6.73 -16.47
C GLU A 59 13.37 7.51 -15.16
N LYS A 60 13.48 8.84 -15.27
CA LYS A 60 13.62 9.75 -14.13
C LYS A 60 12.40 9.70 -13.22
N ASP A 61 11.20 9.83 -13.78
CA ASP A 61 9.94 9.84 -13.04
C ASP A 61 9.67 8.48 -12.40
N TYR A 62 10.02 7.40 -13.11
CA TYR A 62 9.95 6.05 -12.57
C TYR A 62 10.85 5.87 -11.35
N LYS A 63 12.12 6.32 -11.42
CA LYS A 63 13.06 6.26 -10.31
C LYS A 63 12.58 7.08 -9.11
N GLU A 64 12.01 8.26 -9.35
CA GLU A 64 11.46 9.10 -8.29
C GLU A 64 10.25 8.45 -7.61
N LEU A 65 9.35 7.85 -8.39
CA LEU A 65 8.21 7.10 -7.90
C LEU A 65 8.64 5.94 -6.99
N VAL A 66 9.61 5.12 -7.43
CA VAL A 66 10.15 4.00 -6.65
C VAL A 66 10.80 4.49 -5.36
N ARG A 67 11.62 5.56 -5.41
CA ARG A 67 12.25 6.14 -4.22
C ARG A 67 11.25 6.71 -3.23
N ARG A 68 10.14 7.29 -3.70
CA ARG A 68 9.06 7.75 -2.82
C ARG A 68 8.45 6.57 -2.07
N TYR A 69 8.06 5.51 -2.79
CA TYR A 69 7.47 4.32 -2.17
C TYR A 69 8.42 3.58 -1.22
N MET A 70 9.71 3.48 -1.55
CA MET A 70 10.70 2.90 -0.64
C MET A 70 10.84 3.70 0.65
N ARG A 71 10.79 5.04 0.59
CA ARG A 71 10.82 5.91 1.77
C ARG A 71 9.57 5.74 2.62
N GLU A 72 8.39 5.71 2.01
CA GLU A 72 7.11 5.51 2.70
C GLU A 72 7.02 4.12 3.36
N ALA A 73 7.64 3.10 2.76
CA ALA A 73 7.72 1.76 3.33
C ALA A 73 8.89 1.56 4.31
N GLU A 74 9.65 2.62 4.62
CA GLU A 74 10.85 2.59 5.47
C GLU A 74 11.92 1.56 5.03
N ILE A 75 11.93 1.21 3.74
CA ILE A 75 12.89 0.27 3.18
C ILE A 75 14.19 1.03 2.93
N LYS A 76 15.24 0.69 3.68
CA LYS A 76 16.59 1.19 3.41
C LYS A 76 17.08 0.58 2.09
N GLU A 77 17.51 1.43 1.15
CA GLU A 77 18.26 0.97 -0.01
C GLU A 77 19.45 0.16 0.50
N LYS A 78 19.53 -1.12 0.13
CA LYS A 78 20.72 -1.91 0.37
C LYS A 78 21.82 -1.26 -0.46
N GLU A 79 22.78 -0.61 0.19
CA GLU A 79 24.04 -0.25 -0.44
C GLU A 79 24.65 -1.55 -0.99
N GLN A 80 24.49 -1.78 -2.29
CA GLN A 80 25.25 -2.83 -2.96
C GLN A 80 26.70 -2.37 -2.98
N LYS A 81 27.45 -2.74 -1.95
CA LYS A 81 28.90 -2.71 -2.02
C LYS A 81 29.29 -3.54 -3.24
N PHE A 82 30.04 -2.94 -4.15
CA PHE A 82 30.53 -3.60 -5.35
C PHE A 82 31.14 -4.96 -4.99
N ASN A 83 30.51 -6.03 -5.48
CA ASN A 83 30.99 -7.39 -5.26
C ASN A 83 31.75 -7.82 -6.51
N ARG A 84 33.07 -7.91 -6.37
CA ARG A 84 34.01 -8.21 -7.45
C ARG A 84 33.79 -9.62 -8.03
N ASP A 85 33.37 -10.57 -7.20
CA ASP A 85 33.14 -11.95 -7.62
C ASP A 85 31.92 -12.06 -8.54
N LYS A 86 30.83 -11.37 -8.19
CA LYS A 86 29.64 -11.26 -9.06
C LYS A 86 29.93 -10.55 -10.39
N PHE A 87 30.85 -9.59 -10.38
CA PHE A 87 31.24 -8.87 -11.59
C PHE A 87 32.05 -9.77 -12.54
N GLU A 88 32.99 -10.55 -12.02
CA GLU A 88 33.75 -11.55 -12.78
C GLU A 88 32.82 -12.65 -13.35
N GLU A 89 31.85 -13.14 -12.56
CA GLU A 89 30.85 -14.12 -13.03
C GLU A 89 30.03 -13.61 -14.22
N LEU A 90 29.54 -12.37 -14.17
CA LEU A 90 28.78 -11.76 -15.26
C LEU A 90 29.64 -11.50 -16.50
N ARG A 91 30.94 -11.24 -16.32
CA ARG A 91 31.88 -11.04 -17.42
C ARG A 91 32.21 -12.34 -18.13
N ALA A 92 32.25 -13.47 -17.41
CA ALA A 92 32.51 -14.79 -17.96
C ALA A 92 31.32 -15.38 -18.75
N LEU A 93 30.12 -14.79 -18.61
CA LEU A 93 28.89 -15.20 -19.30
C LEU A 93 28.64 -14.47 -20.64
N ASN A 94 29.47 -13.48 -21.00
CA ASN A 94 29.46 -12.79 -22.30
C ASN A 94 30.61 -13.27 -23.20
#